data_AF-A0A3P6F7I6-F1
#
_entry.id   AF-A0A3P6F7I6-F1
#
_cell.length_a   1.000
_cell.length_b   1.000
_cell.length_c   1.000
_cell.angle_alpha   90.00
_cell.angle_beta   90.00
_cell.angle_gamma   90.00
#
_symmetry.space_group_name_H-M   'P 1'
#
loop_
_entity.id
_entity.type
_entity.pdbx_description
1 polymer ?
#
loop_
_entity_poly.entity_id
_entity_poly.type
_entity_poly.pdbx_seq_one_letter_code
_entity_poly.pdbx_strand_id
1 'polypeptide(L)'
;MAQQQNSPRDQRDSRQHGDVFSVSGDDDVARKQGAGSSNPGPAIVTMGSVDTVTIGEALEVTALSLGDKPVDRKDAAAIQAAETRATGDSKTRPGGLAEAAQEAAATNERTALEEAKVTIADILTDATEKLQGDKVVTSEDAEAVVGAELKNSPEMKTTPGGVADSMSAGARLNQPL
;
A
#
# COMPACT_ATOMS: atom_id res chain seq x y z
N MET A 1 41.57 -30.83 34.59
CA MET A 1 40.56 -30.23 33.69
C MET A 1 41.31 -29.31 32.75
N ALA A 2 41.33 -29.64 31.47
CA ALA A 2 42.08 -28.94 30.44
C ALA A 2 41.17 -27.96 29.67
N GLN A 3 41.84 -27.13 28.86
CA GLN A 3 41.31 -26.35 27.73
C GLN A 3 40.66 -25.01 28.15
N GLN A 4 40.84 -23.87 27.48
CA GLN A 4 41.32 -23.57 26.14
C GLN A 4 41.56 -22.04 26.05
N GLN A 5 42.78 -21.57 25.74
CA GLN A 5 43.00 -20.21 25.23
C GLN A 5 44.20 -20.23 24.28
N ASN A 6 43.93 -20.28 22.97
CA ASN A 6 44.85 -19.76 21.97
C ASN A 6 44.11 -19.59 20.63
N SER A 7 43.91 -18.34 20.23
CA SER A 7 43.41 -17.96 18.91
C SER A 7 44.59 -17.50 18.05
N PRO A 8 44.85 -18.10 16.88
CA PRO A 8 45.78 -17.53 15.90
C PRO A 8 45.04 -16.55 14.98
N ARG A 9 45.52 -15.29 14.94
CA ARG A 9 45.20 -14.33 13.89
C ARG A 9 45.98 -14.71 12.64
N ASP A 10 45.25 -15.17 11.63
CA ASP A 10 45.75 -15.36 10.27
C ASP A 10 45.32 -14.15 9.44
N GLN A 11 46.28 -13.34 8.98
CA GLN A 11 46.00 -12.34 7.96
C GLN A 11 47.21 -12.14 7.05
N ARG A 12 46.97 -12.53 5.80
CA ARG A 12 47.90 -12.72 4.71
C ARG A 12 48.38 -11.38 4.15
N ASP A 13 49.70 -11.29 4.03
CA ASP A 13 50.42 -10.46 3.09
C ASP A 13 50.06 -10.84 1.64
N SER A 14 50.03 -9.84 0.75
CA SER A 14 50.28 -9.87 -0.71
C SER A 14 49.32 -8.96 -1.50
N ARG A 15 49.68 -7.68 -1.62
CA ARG A 15 49.35 -6.89 -2.81
C ARG A 15 50.63 -6.30 -3.35
N GLN A 16 51.08 -6.89 -4.45
CA GLN A 16 52.16 -6.42 -5.29
C GLN A 16 51.66 -6.56 -6.73
N HIS A 17 51.71 -5.47 -7.50
CA HIS A 17 51.69 -5.31 -8.96
C HIS A 17 51.34 -3.81 -9.16
N GLY A 18 52.15 -2.94 -9.75
CA GLY A 18 53.16 -3.11 -10.78
C GLY A 18 52.82 -2.11 -11.88
N ASP A 19 53.58 -1.02 -11.96
CA ASP A 19 53.37 0.14 -12.82
C ASP A 19 53.59 -0.12 -14.34
N VAL A 20 53.16 0.88 -15.11
CA VAL A 20 53.61 1.37 -16.43
C VAL A 20 53.33 0.54 -17.70
N PHE A 21 52.53 1.13 -18.60
CA PHE A 21 52.92 1.41 -19.99
C PHE A 21 52.15 2.63 -20.53
N SER A 22 52.90 3.65 -20.97
CA SER A 22 52.43 4.80 -21.76
C SER A 22 52.62 4.52 -23.25
N VAL A 23 51.63 4.84 -24.10
CA VAL A 23 51.82 5.19 -25.53
C VAL A 23 50.73 6.20 -25.95
N SER A 24 51.19 7.26 -26.61
CA SER A 24 50.48 8.40 -27.17
C SER A 24 49.56 8.09 -28.36
N GLY A 25 48.64 9.01 -28.66
CA GLY A 25 48.01 9.12 -29.99
C GLY A 25 46.72 9.94 -29.98
N ASP A 26 46.83 11.24 -30.23
CA ASP A 26 45.75 12.08 -30.74
C ASP A 26 45.30 11.57 -32.13
N ASP A 27 43.99 11.60 -32.43
CA ASP A 27 43.43 11.94 -33.77
C ASP A 27 41.89 11.77 -33.82
N ASP A 28 41.24 12.92 -33.94
CA ASP A 28 40.10 13.27 -34.79
C ASP A 28 38.72 12.56 -34.77
N VAL A 29 37.75 13.37 -34.31
CA VAL A 29 36.43 13.73 -34.84
C VAL A 29 35.69 12.83 -35.86
N ALA A 30 34.39 12.73 -35.55
CA ALA A 30 33.24 12.60 -36.44
C ALA A 30 32.98 11.22 -37.08
N ARG A 31 32.11 10.44 -36.42
CA ARG A 31 31.22 9.50 -37.09
C ARG A 31 29.77 9.73 -36.71
N LYS A 32 28.99 10.03 -37.76
CA LYS A 32 27.52 10.14 -37.80
C LYS A 32 26.84 8.95 -37.13
N GLN A 33 25.81 9.23 -36.36
CA GLN A 33 24.68 8.32 -36.17
C GLN A 33 23.45 8.91 -36.85
N GLY A 34 23.00 8.23 -37.89
CA GLY A 34 21.62 8.29 -38.34
C GLY A 34 20.85 7.17 -37.66
N ALA A 35 19.73 7.53 -37.05
CA ALA A 35 18.56 6.70 -36.76
C ALA A 35 17.52 7.72 -36.29
N GLY A 36 16.36 7.87 -36.88
CA GLY A 36 15.47 6.82 -37.35
C GLY A 36 14.12 7.28 -36.82
N SER A 37 13.19 7.55 -37.73
CA SER A 37 11.85 8.05 -37.46
C SER A 37 11.16 7.22 -36.38
N SER A 38 11.05 7.74 -35.16
CA SER A 38 10.12 7.19 -34.17
C SER A 38 8.74 7.73 -34.49
N ASN A 39 8.11 7.14 -35.49
CA ASN A 39 6.65 7.12 -35.56
C ASN A 39 6.18 6.48 -34.24
N PRO A 40 5.36 7.12 -33.40
CA PRO A 40 4.74 6.40 -32.30
C PRO A 40 3.89 5.31 -32.95
N GLY A 41 4.26 4.04 -32.73
CA GLY A 41 3.37 2.93 -33.03
C GLY A 41 2.02 3.17 -32.37
N PRO A 42 0.92 2.58 -32.88
CA PRO A 42 -0.39 2.78 -32.27
C PRO A 42 -0.25 2.49 -30.79
N ALA A 43 -0.44 3.52 -29.96
CA ALA A 43 -0.74 3.31 -28.57
C ALA A 43 -1.85 2.28 -28.58
N ILE A 44 -1.58 1.12 -28.00
CA ILE A 44 -2.67 0.21 -27.65
C ILE A 44 -3.47 1.03 -26.64
N VAL A 45 -4.47 1.74 -27.15
CA VAL A 45 -5.58 2.20 -26.35
C VAL A 45 -6.13 0.90 -25.81
N THR A 46 -5.86 0.62 -24.55
CA THR A 46 -6.57 -0.41 -23.80
C THR A 46 -8.04 -0.01 -23.89
N MET A 47 -8.72 -0.50 -24.91
CA MET A 47 -10.17 -0.59 -24.93
C MET A 47 -10.48 -1.79 -24.06
N GLY A 48 -10.62 -1.54 -22.77
CA GLY A 48 -10.86 -2.61 -21.81
C GLY A 48 -10.77 -2.12 -20.39
N SER A 49 -11.77 -1.37 -19.95
CA SER A 49 -12.23 -1.52 -18.58
C SER A 49 -13.75 -1.42 -18.61
N VAL A 50 -14.40 -2.56 -18.45
CA VAL A 50 -15.55 -2.60 -17.54
C VAL A 50 -15.16 -1.79 -16.30
N ASP A 51 -15.96 -0.84 -15.86
CA ASP A 51 -15.61 0.04 -14.73
C ASP A 51 -15.41 -0.82 -13.47
N THR A 52 -14.18 -1.26 -13.23
CA THR A 52 -13.83 -2.09 -12.08
C THR A 52 -13.60 -1.21 -10.88
N VAL A 53 -14.23 -1.56 -9.77
CA VAL A 53 -14.09 -0.86 -8.50
C VAL A 53 -12.74 -1.21 -7.85
N THR A 54 -12.01 -0.21 -7.37
CA THR A 54 -10.78 -0.40 -6.58
C THR A 54 -11.05 -0.44 -5.07
N ILE A 55 -10.03 -0.78 -4.28
CA ILE A 55 -10.12 -0.73 -2.82
C ILE A 55 -10.26 0.72 -2.34
N GLY A 56 -9.51 1.65 -2.94
CA GLY A 56 -9.63 3.09 -2.67
C GLY A 56 -11.04 3.62 -2.92
N GLU A 57 -11.62 3.30 -4.07
CA GLU A 57 -12.99 3.71 -4.41
C GLU A 57 -14.02 3.13 -3.42
N ALA A 58 -13.87 1.86 -3.01
CA ALA A 58 -14.75 1.27 -1.99
C ALA A 58 -14.62 1.95 -0.61
N LEU A 59 -13.42 2.43 -0.24
CA LEU A 59 -13.22 3.20 0.98
C LEU A 59 -13.86 4.59 0.89
N GLU A 60 -13.78 5.26 -0.25
CA GLU A 60 -14.45 6.54 -0.49
C GLU A 60 -15.98 6.40 -0.44
N VAL A 61 -16.54 5.30 -0.98
CA VAL A 61 -17.97 5.00 -0.84
C VAL A 61 -18.37 4.84 0.63
N THR A 62 -17.48 4.30 1.46
CA THR A 62 -17.70 4.22 2.91
C THR A 62 -17.71 5.61 3.55
N ALA A 63 -16.82 6.51 3.11
CA ALA A 63 -16.82 7.91 3.53
C ALA A 63 -18.15 8.62 3.19
N LEU A 64 -18.76 8.29 2.04
CA LEU A 64 -20.06 8.82 1.66
C LEU A 64 -21.22 8.23 2.47
N SER A 65 -21.12 6.94 2.82
CA SER A 65 -22.21 6.21 3.48
C SER A 65 -22.26 6.44 5.00
N LEU A 66 -21.09 6.55 5.63
CA LEU A 66 -20.93 6.67 7.08
C LEU A 66 -20.04 7.86 7.47
N GLY A 67 -19.99 8.91 6.64
CA GLY A 67 -19.08 10.04 6.82
C GLY A 67 -19.10 10.66 8.19
N ASP A 68 -20.29 10.90 8.76
CA ASP A 68 -20.47 11.52 10.08
C ASP A 68 -20.23 10.57 11.27
N LYS A 69 -20.01 9.27 11.00
CA LYS A 69 -19.77 8.28 12.07
C LYS A 69 -18.37 8.52 12.66
N PRO A 70 -18.24 8.64 14.00
CA PRO A 70 -16.93 8.59 14.65
C PRO A 70 -16.23 7.26 14.41
N VAL A 71 -14.93 7.30 14.12
CA VAL A 71 -14.12 6.09 13.95
C VAL A 71 -14.06 5.29 15.25
N ASP A 72 -14.33 3.99 15.18
CA ASP A 72 -14.17 3.04 16.28
C ASP A 72 -13.07 1.98 15.98
N ARG A 73 -12.81 1.05 16.93
CA ARG A 73 -11.78 0.02 16.77
C ARG A 73 -12.04 -0.96 15.62
N LYS A 74 -13.30 -1.32 15.36
CA LYS A 74 -13.63 -2.27 14.28
C LYS A 74 -13.47 -1.60 12.93
N ASP A 75 -13.80 -0.30 12.82
CA ASP A 75 -13.55 0.50 11.62
C ASP A 75 -12.05 0.57 11.35
N ALA A 76 -11.25 0.92 12.36
CA ALA A 76 -9.79 0.98 12.23
C ALA A 76 -9.18 -0.36 11.79
N ALA A 77 -9.67 -1.49 12.32
CA ALA A 77 -9.23 -2.82 11.91
C ALA A 77 -9.62 -3.15 10.45
N ALA A 78 -10.82 -2.76 10.02
CA ALA A 78 -11.28 -2.94 8.65
C ALA A 78 -10.47 -2.09 7.66
N ILE A 79 -10.21 -0.81 7.99
CA ILE A 79 -9.38 0.11 7.19
C ILE A 79 -7.95 -0.41 7.09
N GLN A 80 -7.38 -0.89 8.20
CA GLN A 80 -6.05 -1.51 8.18
C GLN A 80 -5.99 -2.71 7.25
N ALA A 81 -6.98 -3.61 7.34
CA ALA A 81 -7.05 -4.76 6.45
C ALA A 81 -7.14 -4.31 4.99
N ALA A 82 -8.00 -3.35 4.67
CA ALA A 82 -8.14 -2.79 3.31
C ALA A 82 -6.81 -2.21 2.79
N GLU A 83 -6.11 -1.39 3.57
CA GLU A 83 -4.81 -0.83 3.18
C GLU A 83 -3.75 -1.91 2.94
N THR A 84 -3.67 -2.94 3.80
CA THR A 84 -2.77 -4.08 3.58
C THR A 84 -3.11 -4.85 2.30
N ARG A 85 -4.40 -4.97 1.95
CA ARG A 85 -4.81 -5.62 0.70
C ARG A 85 -4.48 -4.77 -0.52
N ALA A 86 -4.66 -3.46 -0.44
CA ALA A 86 -4.32 -2.53 -1.50
C ALA A 86 -2.81 -2.55 -1.77
N THR A 87 -2.00 -2.33 -0.74
CA THR A 87 -0.56 -2.14 -0.87
C THR A 87 0.24 -3.44 -0.98
N GLY A 88 -0.30 -4.56 -0.52
CA GLY A 88 0.44 -5.81 -0.32
C GLY A 88 1.41 -5.78 0.88
N ASP A 89 1.48 -4.66 1.60
CA ASP A 89 2.33 -4.50 2.78
C ASP A 89 1.60 -4.97 4.04
N SER A 90 2.18 -5.96 4.72
CA SER A 90 1.61 -6.52 5.97
C SER A 90 1.85 -5.65 7.22
N LYS A 91 2.65 -4.59 7.09
CA LYS A 91 2.94 -3.63 8.17
C LYS A 91 2.14 -2.36 7.93
N THR A 92 1.62 -1.78 9.00
CA THR A 92 1.03 -0.44 8.98
C THR A 92 2.07 0.57 8.47
N ARG A 93 1.72 1.30 7.42
CA ARG A 93 2.61 2.30 6.84
C ARG A 93 2.55 3.59 7.66
N PRO A 94 3.71 4.19 8.02
CA PRO A 94 3.72 5.51 8.63
C PRO A 94 3.01 6.54 7.73
N GLY A 95 2.03 7.24 8.27
CA GLY A 95 1.19 8.22 7.56
C GLY A 95 0.10 7.61 6.66
N GLY A 96 -0.17 6.31 6.78
CA GLY A 96 -1.25 5.63 6.04
C GLY A 96 -2.65 5.88 6.64
N LEU A 97 -3.69 5.46 5.90
CA LEU A 97 -5.08 5.47 6.37
C LEU A 97 -5.25 4.61 7.62
N ALA A 98 -4.57 3.46 7.67
CA ALA A 98 -4.61 2.54 8.79
C ALA A 98 -4.11 3.15 10.11
N GLU A 99 -2.98 3.84 10.07
CA GLU A 99 -2.41 4.51 11.26
C GLU A 99 -3.32 5.65 11.72
N ALA A 100 -3.78 6.48 10.77
CA ALA A 100 -4.70 7.58 11.06
C ALA A 100 -6.01 7.08 11.70
N ALA A 101 -6.58 5.97 11.19
CA ALA A 101 -7.78 5.36 11.76
C ALA A 101 -7.55 4.80 13.17
N GLN A 102 -6.39 4.18 13.43
CA GLN A 102 -6.04 3.66 14.74
C GLN A 102 -5.85 4.78 15.78
N GLU A 103 -5.17 5.86 15.39
CA GLU A 103 -5.02 7.05 16.22
C GLU A 103 -6.37 7.71 16.50
N ALA A 104 -7.22 7.85 15.47
CA ALA A 104 -8.57 8.37 15.58
C ALA A 104 -9.41 7.54 16.55
N ALA A 105 -9.45 6.21 16.39
CA ALA A 105 -10.19 5.32 17.29
C ALA A 105 -9.70 5.45 18.74
N ALA A 106 -8.39 5.43 18.98
CA ALA A 106 -7.82 5.57 20.31
C ALA A 106 -8.11 6.94 20.93
N THR A 107 -8.18 8.00 20.12
CA THR A 107 -8.50 9.36 20.57
C THR A 107 -9.99 9.51 20.85
N ASN A 108 -10.85 8.98 19.98
CA ASN A 108 -12.30 8.99 20.12
C ASN A 108 -12.78 8.27 21.38
N GLU A 109 -12.12 7.18 21.78
CA GLU A 109 -12.41 6.47 23.04
C GLU A 109 -12.17 7.32 24.29
N ARG A 110 -11.27 8.30 24.21
CA ARG A 110 -10.93 9.21 25.31
C ARG A 110 -11.67 10.54 25.22
N THR A 111 -12.41 10.77 24.14
CA THR A 111 -13.09 12.03 23.84
C THR A 111 -14.57 11.92 24.16
N ALA A 112 -15.04 12.72 25.11
CA ALA A 112 -16.43 12.68 25.57
C ALA A 112 -17.40 13.48 24.68
N LEU A 113 -16.90 14.52 24.00
CA LEU A 113 -17.70 15.35 23.09
C LEU A 113 -17.76 14.68 21.72
N GLU A 114 -18.95 14.32 21.25
CA GLU A 114 -19.13 13.65 19.96
C GLU A 114 -18.67 14.55 18.80
N GLU A 115 -18.89 15.85 18.88
CA GLU A 115 -18.48 16.83 17.86
C GLU A 115 -16.96 17.00 17.73
N ALA A 116 -16.19 16.54 18.71
CA ALA A 116 -14.73 16.60 18.71
C ALA A 116 -14.08 15.30 18.23
N LYS A 117 -14.87 14.27 17.92
CA LYS A 117 -14.36 12.99 17.45
C LYS A 117 -14.00 13.05 15.97
N VAL A 118 -12.94 12.32 15.62
CA VAL A 118 -12.53 12.14 14.22
C VAL A 118 -13.47 11.16 13.56
N THR A 119 -13.98 11.52 12.39
CA THR A 119 -15.01 10.78 11.66
C THR A 119 -14.44 9.90 10.56
N ILE A 120 -15.26 9.00 10.01
CA ILE A 120 -14.89 8.16 8.87
C ILE A 120 -14.57 9.02 7.64
N ALA A 121 -15.31 10.12 7.41
CA ALA A 121 -15.01 11.03 6.31
C ALA A 121 -13.63 11.69 6.44
N ASP A 122 -13.23 12.10 7.65
CA ASP A 122 -11.93 12.72 7.90
C ASP A 122 -10.76 11.80 7.49
N ILE A 123 -10.94 10.49 7.64
CA ILE A 123 -9.92 9.48 7.30
C ILE A 123 -9.99 9.09 5.82
N LEU A 124 -11.18 8.69 5.35
CA LEU A 124 -11.35 7.97 4.08
C LEU A 124 -11.64 8.86 2.87
N THR A 125 -11.81 10.17 3.04
CA THR A 125 -11.85 11.10 1.90
C THR A 125 -10.55 10.99 1.10
N ASP A 126 -10.64 10.95 -0.23
CA ASP A 126 -9.51 10.78 -1.17
C ASP A 126 -8.67 9.51 -0.89
N ALA A 127 -9.30 8.42 -0.42
CA ALA A 127 -8.60 7.17 -0.12
C ALA A 127 -7.88 6.60 -1.36
N THR A 128 -8.43 6.79 -2.56
CA THR A 128 -7.81 6.37 -3.82
C THR A 128 -6.45 7.05 -4.03
N GLU A 129 -6.33 8.32 -3.69
CA GLU A 129 -5.07 9.08 -3.80
C GLU A 129 -4.08 8.71 -2.69
N LYS A 130 -4.59 8.41 -1.48
CA LYS A 130 -3.78 8.09 -0.30
C LYS A 130 -3.22 6.65 -0.34
N LEU A 131 -3.88 5.73 -1.05
CA LEU A 131 -3.44 4.35 -1.21
C LEU A 131 -2.44 4.19 -2.36
N GLN A 132 -1.14 4.39 -2.06
CA GLN A 132 -0.09 4.07 -3.03
C GLN A 132 -0.07 2.57 -3.31
N GLY A 133 -0.41 2.18 -4.54
CA GLY A 133 -0.55 0.79 -4.96
C GLY A 133 -1.99 0.27 -4.96
N ASP A 134 -2.99 1.16 -4.93
CA ASP A 134 -4.39 0.77 -5.05
C ASP A 134 -4.65 -0.22 -6.21
N LYS A 135 -5.55 -1.17 -5.96
CA LYS A 135 -5.85 -2.26 -6.89
C LYS A 135 -7.34 -2.52 -6.93
N VAL A 136 -7.78 -3.19 -7.99
CA VAL A 136 -9.14 -3.71 -8.12
C VAL A 136 -9.49 -4.59 -6.92
N VAL A 137 -10.64 -4.33 -6.29
CA VAL A 137 -11.08 -5.10 -5.13
C VAL A 137 -11.56 -6.50 -5.56
N THR A 138 -11.12 -7.54 -4.85
CA THR A 138 -11.58 -8.92 -5.08
C THR A 138 -12.43 -9.43 -3.90
N SER A 139 -13.12 -10.56 -4.11
CA SER A 139 -13.91 -11.20 -3.05
C SER A 139 -13.03 -11.62 -1.87
N GLU A 140 -11.81 -12.09 -2.13
CA GLU A 140 -10.85 -12.47 -1.08
C GLU A 140 -10.39 -11.26 -0.25
N ASP A 141 -10.28 -10.09 -0.88
CA ASP A 141 -9.96 -8.85 -0.15
C ASP A 141 -11.13 -8.43 0.75
N ALA A 142 -12.36 -8.48 0.22
CA ALA A 142 -13.56 -8.18 1.00
C ALA A 142 -13.75 -9.14 2.18
N GLU A 143 -13.55 -10.45 1.99
CA GLU A 143 -13.63 -11.45 3.06
C GLU A 143 -12.57 -11.25 4.15
N ALA A 144 -11.35 -10.88 3.78
CA ALA A 144 -10.30 -10.57 4.73
C ALA A 144 -10.69 -9.39 5.63
N VAL A 145 -11.32 -8.37 5.04
CA VAL A 145 -11.80 -7.17 5.74
C VAL A 145 -12.99 -7.48 6.64
N VAL A 146 -13.97 -8.27 6.17
CA VAL A 146 -15.06 -8.81 7.00
C VAL A 146 -14.47 -9.53 8.21
N GLY A 147 -13.48 -10.41 7.99
CA GLY A 147 -12.81 -11.13 9.06
C GLY A 147 -12.10 -10.22 10.07
N ALA A 148 -11.48 -9.13 9.63
CA ALA A 148 -10.82 -8.16 10.50
C ALA A 148 -11.83 -7.38 11.36
N GLU A 149 -12.94 -6.95 10.76
CA GLU A 149 -14.01 -6.22 11.45
C GLU A 149 -14.70 -7.11 12.50
N LEU A 150 -15.06 -8.35 12.13
CA LEU A 150 -15.70 -9.29 13.03
C LEU A 150 -14.84 -9.63 14.26
N LYS A 151 -13.52 -9.77 14.08
CA LYS A 151 -12.57 -10.04 15.17
C LYS A 151 -12.47 -8.87 16.16
N ASN A 152 -12.76 -7.64 15.71
CA ASN A 152 -12.74 -6.44 16.55
C ASN A 152 -14.14 -5.98 16.98
N SER A 153 -15.17 -6.75 16.66
CA SER A 153 -16.57 -6.46 16.99
C SER A 153 -17.02 -7.35 18.17
N PRO A 154 -17.37 -6.77 19.35
CA PRO A 154 -17.87 -7.55 20.48
C PRO A 154 -19.13 -8.36 20.16
N GLU A 155 -19.94 -7.87 19.21
CA GLU A 155 -21.19 -8.52 18.78
C GLU A 155 -20.99 -9.52 17.62
N MET A 156 -19.76 -9.68 17.11
CA MET A 156 -19.45 -10.44 15.89
C MET A 156 -20.35 -10.05 14.71
N LYS A 157 -20.48 -8.74 14.48
CA LYS A 157 -21.22 -8.16 13.34
C LYS A 157 -20.36 -7.16 12.60
N THR A 158 -20.52 -7.12 11.28
CA THR A 158 -20.01 -6.04 10.42
C THR A 158 -20.89 -4.80 10.55
N THR A 159 -20.34 -3.65 10.17
CA THR A 159 -21.07 -2.38 10.14
C THR A 159 -21.80 -2.25 8.79
N PRO A 160 -23.14 -2.16 8.78
CA PRO A 160 -23.87 -1.87 7.54
C PRO A 160 -23.41 -0.54 6.93
N GLY A 161 -23.16 -0.51 5.62
CA GLY A 161 -22.59 0.67 4.94
C GLY A 161 -21.13 0.99 5.30
N GLY A 162 -20.48 0.12 6.10
CA GLY A 162 -19.08 0.24 6.48
C GLY A 162 -18.11 -0.33 5.45
N VAL A 163 -16.83 -0.35 5.82
CA VAL A 163 -15.73 -0.75 4.93
C VAL A 163 -15.94 -2.16 4.34
N ALA A 164 -16.34 -3.12 5.17
CA ALA A 164 -16.56 -4.50 4.73
C ALA A 164 -17.72 -4.63 3.73
N ASP A 165 -18.78 -3.83 3.90
CA ASP A 165 -19.95 -3.83 3.03
C ASP A 165 -19.62 -3.19 1.68
N SER A 166 -18.97 -2.03 1.68
CA SER A 166 -18.53 -1.33 0.46
C SER A 166 -17.55 -2.16 -0.36
N MET A 167 -16.56 -2.80 0.28
CA MET A 167 -15.62 -3.68 -0.43
C MET A 167 -16.29 -4.93 -0.97
N SER A 168 -17.26 -5.49 -0.24
CA SER A 168 -18.06 -6.62 -0.73
C SER A 168 -18.91 -6.22 -1.94
N ALA A 169 -19.50 -5.03 -1.93
CA ALA A 169 -20.26 -4.50 -3.06
C ALA A 169 -19.34 -4.27 -4.27
N GLY A 170 -18.19 -3.62 -4.10
CA GLY A 170 -17.20 -3.43 -5.16
C GLY A 170 -16.72 -4.75 -5.74
N ALA A 171 -16.39 -5.73 -4.90
CA ALA A 171 -15.96 -7.05 -5.34
C ALA A 171 -17.02 -7.79 -6.16
N ARG A 172 -18.31 -7.63 -5.82
CA ARG A 172 -19.44 -8.19 -6.58
C ARG A 172 -19.60 -7.51 -7.93
N LEU A 173 -19.43 -6.18 -8.01
CA LEU A 173 -19.48 -5.43 -9.26
C LEU A 173 -18.34 -5.84 -10.21
N ASN A 174 -17.21 -6.26 -9.65
CA ASN A 174 -16.05 -6.74 -10.41
C ASN A 174 -16.20 -8.18 -10.92
N GLN A 175 -17.23 -8.93 -10.51
CA GLN A 175 -17.44 -10.28 -11.01
C GLN A 175 -18.01 -10.24 -12.43
N PRO A 176 -17.52 -11.09 -13.34
CA PRO A 176 -18.13 -11.24 -14.65
C PRO A 176 -19.57 -11.76 -14.50
N LEU A 177 -20.51 -11.13 -15.20
CA LEU A 177 -21.93 -11.51 -15.27
C LEU A 177 -22.15 -12.87 -15.94
#